data_AF-A0A533ZZE4-F1
#
_entry.id   AF-A0A533ZZE4-F1
#
_cell.length_a   1.000
_cell.length_b   1.000
_cell.length_c   1.000
_cell.angle_alpha   90.00
_cell.angle_beta   90.00
_cell.angle_gamma   90.00
#
_symmetry.space_group_name_H-M   'P 1'
#
loop_
_entity.id
_entity.type
_entity.pdbx_description
1 polymer ?
#
loop_
_entity_poly.entity_id
_entity_poly.type
_entity_poly.pdbx_seq_one_letter_code
_entity_poly.pdbx_strand_id
1 'polypeptide(L)'
;MPNPTVDFYLLNTLMQEDVYRFVCRLVDKVYLLQKKIYIQVNSDEEGLRLDELLWTFRDISFIPHCYLGINAIFNPLLSVNIATKKPIELNADILFNLSKEVPTYFPEFSRIIEVVSEE
;
A
#
# COMPACT_ATOMS: atom_id res chain seq x y z
N MET A 1 -17.71 13.47 6.10
CA MET A 1 -16.80 12.56 5.35
C MET A 1 -15.40 13.13 5.44
N PRO A 2 -14.34 12.31 5.52
CA PRO A 2 -12.98 12.83 5.41
C PRO A 2 -12.83 13.58 4.08
N ASN A 3 -12.13 14.72 4.09
CA ASN A 3 -11.57 15.28 2.88
C ASN A 3 -10.14 14.75 2.82
N PRO A 4 -9.85 13.67 2.05
CA PRO A 4 -8.54 13.08 2.04
C PRO A 4 -7.50 14.09 1.53
N THR A 5 -6.37 14.13 2.21
CA THR A 5 -5.16 14.74 1.64
C THR A 5 -4.56 13.77 0.63
N VAL A 6 -4.11 14.28 -0.52
CA VAL A 6 -3.58 13.44 -1.60
C VAL A 6 -2.17 13.89 -1.94
N ASP A 7 -1.21 12.97 -1.82
CA ASP A 7 0.18 13.17 -2.21
C ASP A 7 0.49 12.33 -3.45
N PHE A 8 0.99 12.98 -4.50
CA PHE A 8 1.46 12.31 -5.71
C PHE A 8 2.97 12.16 -5.68
N TYR A 9 3.45 10.93 -5.82
CA TYR A 9 4.86 10.62 -5.99
C TYR A 9 5.09 10.20 -7.44
N LEU A 10 5.70 11.10 -8.22
CA LEU A 10 6.08 10.86 -9.61
C LEU A 10 7.49 10.27 -9.64
N LEU A 11 7.62 9.05 -10.15
CA LEU A 11 8.88 8.33 -10.25
C LEU A 11 9.32 8.29 -11.71
N ASN A 12 10.51 8.83 -11.98
CA ASN A 12 11.18 8.68 -13.28
C ASN A 12 11.88 7.31 -13.34
N THR A 13 11.09 6.26 -13.59
CA THR A 13 11.59 4.90 -13.80
C THR A 13 10.61 4.10 -14.65
N LEU A 14 11.17 3.23 -15.48
CA LEU A 14 10.45 2.20 -16.25
C LEU A 14 10.52 0.82 -15.58
N MET A 15 11.23 0.71 -14.44
CA MET A 15 11.43 -0.56 -13.75
C MET A 15 10.46 -0.68 -12.57
N GLN A 16 9.55 -1.64 -12.65
CA GLN A 16 8.55 -1.88 -11.60
C GLN A 16 9.20 -2.17 -10.23
N GLU A 17 10.35 -2.83 -10.21
CA GLU A 17 11.11 -3.11 -8.99
C GLU A 17 11.59 -1.82 -8.28
N ASP A 18 11.91 -0.75 -9.01
CA ASP A 18 12.28 0.54 -8.41
C ASP A 18 11.08 1.17 -7.70
N VAL A 19 9.89 1.03 -8.29
CA VAL A 19 8.62 1.46 -7.70
C VAL A 19 8.38 0.72 -6.38
N TYR A 20 8.51 -0.61 -6.37
CA TYR A 20 8.34 -1.40 -5.15
C TYR A 20 9.35 -1.02 -4.06
N ARG A 21 10.62 -0.83 -4.41
CA ARG A 21 11.65 -0.38 -3.45
C ARG A 21 11.35 1.01 -2.91
N PHE A 22 10.83 1.91 -3.76
CA PHE A 22 10.36 3.22 -3.33
C PHE A 22 9.19 3.09 -2.34
N VAL A 23 8.19 2.28 -2.66
CA VAL A 23 7.03 2.03 -1.79
C VAL A 23 7.47 1.45 -0.46
N CYS A 24 8.36 0.45 -0.41
CA CYS A 24 8.86 -0.07 0.86
C CYS A 24 9.48 1.02 1.75
N ARG A 25 10.31 1.89 1.17
CA ARG A 25 10.92 3.03 1.92
C ARG A 25 9.87 4.03 2.39
N LEU A 26 8.79 4.22 1.62
CA LEU A 26 7.73 5.15 1.99
C LEU A 26 6.82 4.57 3.06
N VAL A 27 6.45 3.29 2.95
CA VAL A 27 5.70 2.54 3.95
C VAL A 27 6.45 2.54 5.28
N ASP A 28 7.76 2.28 5.28
CA ASP A 28 8.61 2.35 6.49
C ASP A 28 8.50 3.71 7.20
N LYS A 29 8.57 4.82 6.45
CA LYS A 29 8.41 6.16 7.02
C LYS A 29 7.00 6.42 7.54
N VAL A 30 5.98 6.00 6.79
CA VAL A 30 4.57 6.25 7.13
C VAL A 30 4.13 5.36 8.31
N TYR A 31 4.67 4.15 8.41
CA TYR A 31 4.43 3.22 9.51
C TYR A 31 4.78 3.82 10.87
N LEU A 32 5.83 4.65 10.95
CA LEU A 32 6.23 5.36 12.17
C LEU A 32 5.16 6.32 12.70
N LEU A 33 4.17 6.69 11.88
CA LEU A 33 3.03 7.51 12.29
C LEU A 33 1.96 6.71 13.07
N GLN A 34 2.16 5.39 13.26
CA GLN A 34 1.24 4.48 13.94
C GLN A 34 -0.17 4.48 13.32
N LYS A 35 -0.24 4.67 12.00
CA LYS A 35 -1.46 4.62 11.21
C LYS A 35 -1.61 3.29 10.52
N LYS A 36 -2.85 2.86 10.29
CA LYS A 36 -3.13 1.65 9.51
C LYS A 36 -3.05 1.98 8.03
N ILE A 37 -2.26 1.19 7.32
CA ILE A 37 -1.97 1.35 5.90
C ILE A 37 -2.69 0.25 5.13
N TYR A 38 -3.33 0.65 4.04
CA TYR A 38 -3.84 -0.25 3.02
C TYR A 38 -3.13 0.05 1.70
N ILE A 39 -2.57 -0.98 1.08
CA ILE A 39 -1.88 -0.86 -0.21
C ILE A 39 -2.72 -1.58 -1.27
N GLN A 40 -3.16 -0.84 -2.27
CA GLN A 40 -3.87 -1.42 -3.41
C GLN A 40 -2.93 -1.64 -4.59
N VAL A 41 -2.92 -2.86 -5.13
CA VAL A 41 -2.11 -3.30 -6.28
C VAL A 41 -3.00 -3.82 -7.42
N ASN A 42 -2.45 -4.03 -8.62
CA ASN A 42 -3.22 -4.50 -9.77
C ASN A 42 -3.41 -6.01 -9.81
N SER A 43 -2.46 -6.79 -9.27
CA SER A 43 -2.49 -8.25 -9.35
C SER A 43 -1.96 -8.94 -8.09
N ASP A 44 -2.28 -10.24 -7.97
CA ASP A 44 -1.79 -11.08 -6.87
C ASP A 44 -0.25 -11.16 -6.90
N GLU A 45 0.36 -11.20 -8.09
CA GLU A 45 1.81 -11.21 -8.26
C GLU A 45 2.47 -9.94 -7.73
N GLU A 46 1.90 -8.77 -8.02
CA GLU A 46 2.39 -7.49 -7.48
C GLU A 46 2.29 -7.45 -5.95
N GLY A 47 1.16 -7.91 -5.41
CA GLY A 47 0.91 -7.93 -3.97
C GLY A 47 1.85 -8.85 -3.20
N LEU A 48 2.03 -10.09 -3.70
CA LEU A 48 2.97 -11.05 -3.13
C LEU A 48 4.42 -10.58 -3.24
N ARG A 49 4.79 -9.93 -4.36
CA ARG A 49 6.13 -9.38 -4.54
C ARG A 49 6.41 -8.26 -3.54
N LEU A 50 5.44 -7.38 -3.31
CA LEU A 50 5.59 -6.29 -2.35
C LEU A 50 5.64 -6.79 -0.90
N ASP A 51 4.85 -7.82 -0.56
CA ASP A 51 4.88 -8.52 0.73
C ASP A 51 6.27 -9.10 1.00
N GLU A 52 6.83 -9.87 0.05
CA GLU A 52 8.20 -10.39 0.18
C GLU A 52 9.24 -9.27 0.33
N LEU A 53 9.09 -8.18 -0.43
CA LEU A 53 10.07 -7.10 -0.42
C LEU A 53 10.01 -6.29 0.89
N LEU A 54 8.83 -6.11 1.50
CA LEU A 54 8.70 -5.42 2.80
C LEU A 54 9.42 -6.17 3.93
N TRP A 55 9.59 -7.50 3.84
CA TRP A 55 10.43 -8.26 4.77
C TRP A 55 11.93 -8.09 4.53
N THR A 56 12.35 -7.85 3.30
CA THR A 56 13.76 -8.01 2.88
C THR A 56 14.45 -6.73 2.43
N PHE A 57 13.71 -5.63 2.21
CA PHE A 57 14.29 -4.40 1.65
C PHE A 57 15.30 -3.70 2.59
N ARG A 58 15.25 -3.97 3.90
CA ARG A 58 16.19 -3.45 4.90
C ARG A 58 16.26 -4.39 6.11
N ASP A 59 17.47 -4.81 6.46
CA ASP A 59 17.75 -5.80 7.52
C ASP A 59 17.15 -5.48 8.91
N ILE A 60 16.93 -4.19 9.22
CA ILE A 60 16.42 -3.73 10.53
C ILE A 60 14.97 -3.25 10.48
N SER A 61 14.27 -3.42 9.36
CA SER A 61 12.87 -3.01 9.22
C SER A 61 11.94 -4.15 9.61
N PHE A 62 11.13 -3.95 10.65
CA PHE A 62 10.05 -4.87 11.00
C PHE A 62 8.70 -4.16 10.88
N ILE A 63 8.01 -4.38 9.77
CA ILE A 63 6.70 -3.80 9.48
C ILE A 63 5.70 -4.95 9.53
N PRO A 64 4.73 -5.00 10.47
CA PRO A 64 3.71 -6.05 10.46
C PRO A 64 2.78 -5.89 9.26
N HIS A 65 2.93 -6.75 8.27
CA HIS A 65 2.19 -6.67 7.00
C HIS A 65 1.70 -8.04 6.53
N CYS A 66 0.70 -8.05 5.64
CA CYS A 66 0.35 -9.23 4.86
C CYS A 66 -0.27 -8.87 3.50
N TYR A 67 -0.09 -9.77 2.54
CA TYR A 67 -0.96 -9.86 1.37
C TYR A 67 -2.29 -10.56 1.71
N LEU A 68 -3.39 -9.89 1.39
CA LEU A 68 -4.75 -10.41 1.48
C LEU A 68 -5.13 -10.99 0.12
N GLY A 69 -5.06 -12.32 0.01
CA GLY A 69 -5.58 -13.03 -1.16
C GLY A 69 -7.11 -12.88 -1.30
N ILE A 70 -7.65 -13.43 -2.39
CA ILE A 70 -9.08 -13.38 -2.68
C ILE A 70 -9.87 -14.00 -1.52
N ASN A 71 -10.78 -13.22 -0.92
CA ASN A 71 -11.59 -13.56 0.26
C ASN A 71 -10.88 -13.57 1.62
N ALA A 72 -9.64 -13.08 1.71
CA ALA A 72 -9.00 -12.90 3.01
C ALA A 72 -9.68 -11.78 3.81
N ILE A 73 -9.80 -12.00 5.12
CA ILE A 73 -10.36 -11.01 6.05
C ILE A 73 -9.23 -10.07 6.43
N PHE A 74 -9.52 -8.76 6.42
CA PHE A 74 -8.60 -7.74 6.89
C PHE A 74 -8.10 -8.10 8.29
N ASN A 75 -6.78 -8.12 8.49
CA ASN A 75 -6.24 -8.46 9.79
C ASN A 75 -6.06 -7.17 10.62
N PRO A 76 -6.86 -6.95 11.67
CA PRO A 76 -6.82 -5.71 12.43
C PRO A 76 -5.55 -5.53 13.27
N LEU A 77 -4.78 -6.61 13.48
CA LEU A 77 -3.52 -6.61 14.21
C LEU A 77 -2.33 -6.19 13.33
N LEU A 78 -2.49 -6.28 12.00
CA LEU A 78 -1.45 -5.87 11.06
C LEU A 78 -1.56 -4.39 10.74
N SER A 79 -0.40 -3.76 10.63
CA SER A 79 -0.31 -2.32 10.39
C SER A 79 -0.40 -2.01 8.90
N VAL A 80 -0.06 -2.96 8.03
CA VAL A 80 -0.13 -2.84 6.58
C VAL A 80 -0.89 -4.03 6.01
N ASN A 81 -1.91 -3.79 5.21
CA ASN A 81 -2.63 -4.84 4.47
C ASN A 81 -2.52 -4.53 2.97
N ILE A 82 -2.11 -5.50 2.17
CA ILE A 82 -1.93 -5.36 0.71
C ILE A 82 -3.03 -6.17 0.03
N ALA A 83 -3.73 -5.61 -0.96
CA ALA A 83 -4.75 -6.37 -1.70
C ALA A 83 -4.97 -5.82 -3.11
N THR A 84 -5.56 -6.64 -3.98
CA THR A 84 -6.01 -6.22 -5.31
C THR A 84 -7.36 -5.50 -5.29
N LYS A 85 -8.17 -5.73 -4.24
CA LYS A 85 -9.54 -5.21 -4.12
C LYS A 85 -9.89 -4.94 -2.67
N LYS A 86 -10.87 -4.06 -2.45
CA LYS A 86 -11.40 -3.75 -1.13
C LYS A 86 -11.80 -5.03 -0.38
N PRO A 87 -11.28 -5.27 0.84
CA PRO A 87 -11.83 -6.28 1.73
C PRO A 87 -13.24 -5.91 2.18
N ILE A 88 -14.00 -6.90 2.68
CA ILE A 88 -15.35 -6.71 3.22
C ILE A 88 -15.32 -5.66 4.36
N GLU A 89 -14.32 -5.78 5.23
CA GLU A 89 -14.06 -4.81 6.29
C GLU A 89 -12.75 -4.08 5.97
N LEU A 90 -12.81 -2.76 5.83
CA LEU A 90 -11.64 -1.91 5.62
C LEU A 90 -11.45 -1.04 6.87
N ASN A 91 -10.32 -1.22 7.55
CA ASN A 91 -9.96 -0.43 8.72
C ASN A 91 -8.54 0.12 8.55
N ALA A 92 -8.40 1.12 7.67
CA ALA A 92 -7.14 1.77 7.37
C ALA A 92 -7.31 3.29 7.32
N ASP A 93 -6.29 4.02 7.79
CA ASP A 93 -6.24 5.48 7.78
C ASP A 93 -5.69 6.03 6.47
N ILE A 94 -4.76 5.29 5.85
CA ILE A 94 -3.95 5.72 4.70
C ILE A 94 -4.07 4.70 3.58
N LEU A 95 -4.39 5.18 2.38
CA LEU A 95 -4.34 4.41 1.14
C LEU A 95 -3.00 4.68 0.44
N PHE A 96 -2.27 3.62 0.09
CA PHE A 96 -1.28 3.66 -0.97
C PHE A 96 -1.92 3.07 -2.22
N ASN A 97 -2.15 3.89 -3.23
CA ASN A 97 -2.63 3.41 -4.51
C ASN A 97 -1.43 3.17 -5.43
N LEU A 98 -1.19 1.90 -5.76
CA LEU A 98 -0.26 1.45 -6.79
C LEU A 98 -1.02 0.86 -7.99
N SER A 99 -2.35 0.87 -7.94
CA SER A 99 -3.18 0.33 -9.00
C SER A 99 -3.46 1.38 -10.08
N LYS A 100 -3.77 0.94 -11.29
CA LYS A 100 -4.05 1.80 -12.45
C LYS A 100 -5.39 2.53 -12.33
N GLU A 101 -6.22 2.13 -11.38
CA GLU A 101 -7.54 2.68 -11.16
C GLU A 101 -7.61 3.44 -9.85
N VAL A 102 -8.43 4.51 -9.83
CA VAL A 102 -8.76 5.21 -8.60
C VAL A 102 -9.85 4.41 -7.87
N PRO A 103 -9.60 3.87 -6.66
CA PRO A 103 -10.58 3.03 -5.98
C PRO A 103 -11.78 3.87 -5.53
N THR A 104 -13.02 3.47 -5.84
CA THR A 104 -14.22 4.28 -5.53
C THR A 104 -14.44 4.57 -4.03
N TYR A 105 -13.80 3.79 -3.16
CA TYR A 105 -13.80 3.92 -1.71
C TYR A 105 -12.63 4.76 -1.17
N PHE A 106 -11.87 5.44 -2.03
CA PHE A 106 -10.83 6.38 -1.59
C PHE A 106 -11.31 7.45 -0.57
N PRO A 107 -12.60 7.90 -0.56
CA PRO A 107 -13.06 8.84 0.45
C PRO A 107 -13.09 8.30 1.89
N GLU A 108 -12.92 6.99 2.09
CA GLU A 108 -12.87 6.37 3.43
C GLU A 108 -11.53 6.64 4.15
N PHE A 109 -10.50 7.07 3.42
CA PHE A 109 -9.16 7.32 3.96
C PHE A 109 -8.98 8.79 4.35
N SER A 110 -8.10 9.03 5.33
CA SER A 110 -7.68 10.38 5.73
C SER A 110 -6.57 10.96 4.84
N ARG A 111 -5.78 10.07 4.22
CA ARG A 111 -4.66 10.40 3.34
C ARG A 111 -4.53 9.35 2.24
N ILE A 112 -4.19 9.81 1.05
CA ILE A 112 -3.94 9.00 -0.13
C ILE A 112 -2.52 9.29 -0.62
N ILE A 113 -1.77 8.23 -0.86
CA ILE A 113 -0.45 8.25 -1.46
C ILE A 113 -0.61 7.59 -2.83
N GLU A 114 -0.55 8.40 -3.88
CA GLU A 114 -0.63 7.95 -5.27
C GLU A 114 0.79 7.84 -5.83
N VAL A 115 1.18 6.64 -6.27
CA VAL A 115 2.53 6.38 -6.80
C VAL A 115 2.44 6.15 -8.30
N VAL A 116 3.04 7.05 -9.08
CA VAL A 116 2.98 7.03 -10.55
C VAL A 116 4.39 6.91 -11.11
N SER A 117 4.62 5.95 -11.99
CA SER A 117 5.88 5.75 -12.73
C SER A 117 5.71 6.02 -14.23
N GLU A 118 6.80 6.00 -15.00
CA GLU A 118 6.80 6.32 -16.45
C GLU A 118 6.29 5.19 -17.37
N GLU A 119 5.42 4.31 -16.87
CA GLU A 119 4.81 3.23 -17.69
C GLU A 119 3.78 3.74 -18.72
#